data_AF-A0A7X6CFU5-F1
#
_entry.id   AF-A0A7X6CFU5-F1
#
_cell.length_a   1.000
_cell.length_b   1.000
_cell.length_c   1.000
_cell.angle_alpha   90.00
_cell.angle_beta   90.00
_cell.angle_gamma   90.00
#
_symmetry.space_group_name_H-M   'P 1'
#
loop_
_entity.id
_entity.type
_entity.pdbx_description
1 polymer ?
#
loop_
_entity_poly.entity_id
_entity_poly.type
_entity_poly.pdbx_seq_one_letter_code
_entity_poly.pdbx_strand_id
1 'polypeptide(L)'
;MPLQLRNFCTLTNNLICQNLPTGAKQAGDYTFKLTVIPKQAEGDTEIAKNTPTVKIKPVPPQPPKPATPVNIVYFKINGRDVSEKPKYVYEINKDRKPVDIIVSWKVGDGEDIKVELLPFGDVQKPEGTKTLTLSKPPSSITIALRVTNKAGEQKMQSVTIDTVEFSRLTQPQTPTPGGTAPGGTPPGGSAPGGSAPGGSAPGGAAPSPSNPDRLSPIELPPKAD
;
A
#
# COMPACT_ATOMS: atom_id res chain seq x y z
N MET A 1 56.28 8.54 -29.98
CA MET A 1 54.83 8.67 -29.78
C MET A 1 54.53 8.88 -28.29
N PRO A 2 53.67 9.83 -27.91
CA PRO A 2 53.24 10.05 -26.52
C PRO A 2 52.61 8.79 -25.91
N LEU A 3 52.80 8.58 -24.60
CA LEU A 3 52.32 7.39 -23.90
C LEU A 3 50.79 7.23 -24.01
N GLN A 4 50.07 8.34 -23.89
CA GLN A 4 48.60 8.43 -23.97
C GLN A 4 48.02 7.92 -25.30
N LEU A 5 48.81 7.97 -26.38
CA LEU A 5 48.36 7.60 -27.73
C LEU A 5 48.74 6.16 -28.11
N ARG A 6 49.60 5.48 -27.34
CA ARG A 6 50.07 4.13 -27.71
C ARG A 6 48.97 3.08 -27.81
N ASN A 7 47.87 3.25 -27.06
CA ASN A 7 46.73 2.34 -27.08
C ASN A 7 45.77 2.60 -28.26
N PHE A 8 45.86 3.78 -28.87
CA PHE A 8 44.93 4.23 -29.90
C PHE A 8 45.61 4.41 -31.25
N CYS A 9 46.94 4.53 -31.28
CA CYS A 9 47.72 4.84 -32.46
C CYS A 9 48.88 3.86 -32.66
N THR A 10 49.09 3.46 -33.90
CA THR A 10 50.25 2.69 -34.35
C THR A 10 51.06 3.52 -35.35
N LEU A 11 52.38 3.50 -35.20
CA LEU A 11 53.30 4.15 -36.12
C LEU A 11 54.06 3.05 -36.87
N THR A 12 53.64 2.80 -38.10
CA THR A 12 54.38 1.96 -39.05
C THR A 12 55.06 2.89 -40.06
N ASN A 13 54.69 2.82 -41.34
CA ASN A 13 55.09 3.82 -42.35
C ASN A 13 54.21 5.07 -42.29
N ASN A 14 53.00 4.96 -41.73
CA ASN A 14 52.07 6.06 -41.47
C ASN A 14 51.61 6.02 -40.01
N LEU A 15 51.21 7.18 -39.47
CA LEU A 15 50.53 7.24 -38.18
C LEU A 15 49.05 6.89 -38.37
N ILE A 16 48.62 5.76 -37.83
CA ILE A 16 47.22 5.30 -37.88
C ILE A 16 46.66 5.36 -36.47
N CYS A 17 45.58 6.12 -36.26
CA CYS A 17 44.89 6.23 -34.97
C CYS A 17 43.43 5.78 -35.10
N GLN A 18 42.96 4.94 -34.18
CA GLN A 18 41.59 4.42 -34.12
C GLN A 18 41.00 4.54 -32.71
N ASN A 19 39.69 4.78 -32.63
CA ASN A 19 38.94 4.85 -31.37
C ASN A 19 39.52 5.84 -30.34
N LEU A 20 40.05 6.98 -30.82
CA LEU A 20 40.56 8.01 -29.93
C LEU A 20 39.39 8.60 -29.12
N PRO A 21 39.45 8.59 -27.77
CA PRO A 21 38.38 9.13 -26.94
C PRO A 21 38.25 10.64 -27.16
N THR A 22 37.13 11.08 -27.73
CA THR A 22 36.90 12.49 -28.10
C THR A 22 36.31 13.32 -26.96
N GLY A 23 35.84 12.68 -25.88
CA GLY A 23 35.20 13.36 -24.75
C GLY A 23 33.82 13.95 -25.05
N ALA A 24 33.30 13.80 -26.28
CA ALA A 24 32.01 14.31 -26.68
C ALA A 24 30.87 13.50 -26.03
N LYS A 25 30.20 14.10 -25.04
CA LYS A 25 29.09 13.47 -24.28
C LYS A 25 27.72 14.08 -24.56
N GLN A 26 27.70 15.26 -25.16
CA GLN A 26 26.47 16.01 -25.41
C GLN A 26 25.95 15.73 -26.81
N ALA A 27 24.63 15.87 -26.97
CA ALA A 27 24.01 15.83 -28.29
C ALA A 27 24.44 17.06 -29.09
N GLY A 28 24.72 16.87 -30.37
CA GLY A 28 25.14 17.97 -31.24
C GLY A 28 25.83 17.50 -32.50
N ASP A 29 26.19 18.48 -33.32
CA ASP A 29 26.96 18.29 -34.54
C ASP A 29 28.43 18.66 -34.26
N TYR A 30 29.33 17.70 -34.42
CA TYR A 30 30.75 17.83 -34.08
C TYR A 30 31.64 17.73 -35.31
N THR A 31 32.71 18.51 -35.33
CA THR A 31 33.81 18.40 -36.30
C THR A 31 35.12 18.26 -35.53
N PHE A 32 35.86 17.19 -35.78
CA PHE A 32 37.15 16.96 -35.12
C PHE A 32 38.29 17.44 -36.03
N LYS A 33 39.17 18.31 -35.51
CA LYS A 33 40.39 18.76 -36.19
C LYS A 33 41.60 17.99 -35.65
N LEU A 34 42.34 17.35 -36.55
CA LEU A 34 43.65 16.76 -36.25
C LEU A 34 44.73 17.65 -36.84
N THR A 35 45.63 18.16 -35.99
CA THR A 35 46.79 18.97 -36.41
C THR A 35 48.08 18.21 -36.10
N VAL A 36 49.01 18.16 -37.06
CA VAL A 36 50.35 17.58 -36.90
C VAL A 36 51.38 18.70 -36.88
N ILE A 37 52.22 18.72 -35.85
CA ILE A 37 53.30 19.70 -35.68
C ILE A 37 54.65 18.97 -35.93
N PRO A 38 55.33 19.23 -37.05
CA PRO A 38 56.64 18.64 -37.32
C PRO A 38 57.73 19.20 -36.39
N LYS A 39 58.67 18.36 -35.96
CA LYS A 39 59.76 18.75 -35.04
C LYS A 39 60.90 19.55 -35.70
N GLN A 40 61.05 19.44 -37.01
CA GLN A 40 62.12 20.07 -37.78
C GLN A 40 61.43 21.00 -38.77
N ALA A 41 61.36 22.28 -38.40
CA ALA A 41 60.61 23.28 -39.12
C ALA A 41 61.45 23.82 -40.27
N GLU A 42 61.00 23.59 -41.49
CA GLU A 42 61.32 24.46 -42.62
C GLU A 42 60.00 24.74 -43.34
N GLY A 43 59.28 25.74 -42.82
CA GLY A 43 58.00 26.23 -43.35
C GLY A 43 56.81 26.07 -42.39
N ASP A 44 56.24 27.20 -42.00
CA ASP A 44 55.03 27.38 -41.15
C ASP A 44 53.74 26.85 -41.81
N THR A 45 53.69 25.58 -42.17
CA THR A 45 52.46 24.97 -42.69
C THR A 45 51.84 24.06 -41.63
N GLU A 46 50.74 24.52 -41.02
CA GLU A 46 49.91 23.70 -40.14
C GLU A 46 49.31 22.55 -40.95
N ILE A 47 49.81 21.33 -40.75
CA ILE A 47 49.23 20.13 -41.38
C ILE A 47 48.00 19.73 -40.57
N ALA A 48 46.84 20.27 -40.97
CA ALA A 48 45.56 19.99 -40.32
C ALA A 48 44.59 19.24 -41.23
N LYS A 49 43.78 18.36 -40.64
CA LYS A 49 42.69 17.66 -41.33
C LYS A 49 41.45 17.60 -40.44
N ASN A 50 40.31 17.90 -41.03
CA ASN A 50 39.01 17.86 -40.36
C ASN A 50 38.24 16.61 -40.76
N THR A 51 37.43 16.07 -39.84
CA THR A 51 36.41 15.07 -40.17
C THR A 51 35.21 15.73 -40.85
N PRO A 52 34.38 14.96 -41.57
CA PRO A 52 33.00 15.36 -41.81
C PRO A 52 32.25 15.60 -40.49
N THR A 53 31.10 16.28 -40.58
CA THR A 53 30.23 16.49 -39.43
C THR A 53 29.73 15.16 -38.86
N VAL A 54 30.01 14.93 -37.58
CA VAL A 54 29.55 13.76 -36.82
C VAL A 54 28.40 14.19 -35.91
N LYS A 55 27.22 13.61 -36.12
CA LYS A 55 26.02 13.93 -35.36
C LYS A 55 25.86 12.98 -34.17
N ILE A 56 25.98 13.51 -32.96
CA ILE A 56 25.68 12.80 -31.72
C ILE A 56 24.23 13.05 -31.37
N LYS A 57 23.42 11.99 -31.35
CA LYS A 57 22.01 12.08 -30.96
C LYS A 57 21.89 12.22 -29.43
N PRO A 58 20.88 12.94 -28.91
CA PRO A 58 20.55 12.87 -27.50
C PRO A 58 20.30 11.44 -27.08
N VAL A 59 20.74 11.12 -25.86
CA VAL A 59 20.27 9.90 -25.19
C VAL A 59 18.75 10.02 -25.09
N PRO A 60 17.98 9.04 -25.61
CA PRO A 60 16.53 9.08 -25.49
C PRO A 60 16.12 9.24 -24.03
N PRO A 61 15.07 10.02 -23.72
CA PRO A 61 14.53 10.06 -22.37
C PRO A 61 14.21 8.62 -21.94
N GLN A 62 14.80 8.19 -20.83
CA GLN A 62 14.50 6.87 -20.29
C GLN A 62 13.02 6.83 -19.88
N PRO A 63 12.31 5.71 -20.08
CA PRO A 63 10.97 5.54 -19.56
C PRO A 63 10.96 5.84 -18.05
N PRO A 64 9.88 6.42 -17.51
CA PRO A 64 9.76 6.57 -16.07
C PRO A 64 9.90 5.18 -15.42
N LYS A 65 10.83 5.06 -14.46
CA LYS A 65 11.05 3.83 -13.70
C LYS A 65 9.69 3.35 -13.16
N PRO A 66 9.29 2.09 -13.37
CA PRO A 66 8.04 1.57 -12.82
C PRO A 66 7.99 1.83 -11.31
N ALA A 67 6.85 2.31 -10.82
CA ALA A 67 6.66 2.52 -9.39
C ALA A 67 6.76 1.18 -8.67
N THR A 68 7.52 1.12 -7.58
CA THR A 68 7.55 -0.06 -6.73
C THR A 68 6.16 -0.24 -6.10
N PRO A 69 5.53 -1.42 -6.23
CA PRO A 69 4.17 -1.64 -5.74
C PRO A 69 4.12 -1.56 -4.21
N VAL A 70 3.03 -1.01 -3.68
CA VAL A 70 2.83 -0.88 -2.24
C VAL A 70 2.49 -2.25 -1.63
N ASN A 71 3.36 -2.75 -0.74
CA ASN A 71 3.14 -4.01 -0.05
C ASN A 71 3.14 -3.86 1.47
N ILE A 72 2.09 -4.35 2.14
CA ILE A 72 2.08 -4.53 3.60
C ILE A 72 2.41 -6.00 3.85
N VAL A 73 3.54 -6.26 4.51
CA VAL A 73 4.01 -7.62 4.82
C VAL A 73 3.19 -8.22 5.94
N TYR A 74 2.97 -7.44 7.02
CA TYR A 74 2.05 -7.82 8.07
C TYR A 74 1.52 -6.59 8.81
N PHE A 75 0.31 -6.73 9.35
CA PHE A 75 -0.28 -5.80 10.29
C PHE A 75 -1.00 -6.60 11.38
N LYS A 76 -0.50 -6.51 12.62
CA LYS A 76 -0.89 -7.40 13.71
C LYS A 76 -1.30 -6.64 14.96
N ILE A 77 -2.28 -7.21 15.66
CA ILE A 77 -2.74 -6.80 16.99
C ILE A 77 -2.47 -7.93 17.97
N ASN A 78 -1.66 -7.66 19.00
CA ASN A 78 -1.23 -8.65 19.99
C ASN A 78 -0.70 -9.94 19.34
N GLY A 79 0.08 -9.78 18.27
CA GLY A 79 0.69 -10.87 17.50
C GLY A 79 -0.22 -11.57 16.48
N ARG A 80 -1.52 -11.26 16.43
CA ARG A 80 -2.47 -11.84 15.46
C ARG A 80 -2.68 -10.93 14.26
N ASP A 81 -2.67 -11.51 13.06
CA ASP A 81 -2.88 -10.74 11.84
C ASP A 81 -4.31 -10.19 11.76
N VAL A 82 -4.41 -8.92 11.38
CA VAL A 82 -5.67 -8.21 11.25
C VAL A 82 -6.53 -8.78 10.12
N SER A 83 -5.90 -9.37 9.09
CA SER A 83 -6.59 -9.99 7.96
C SER A 83 -7.42 -11.20 8.37
N GLU A 84 -7.01 -11.90 9.43
CA GLU A 84 -7.73 -13.07 9.96
C GLU A 84 -8.86 -12.68 10.92
N LYS A 85 -8.66 -11.60 11.69
CA LYS A 85 -9.62 -11.12 12.67
C LYS A 85 -9.70 -9.59 12.65
N PRO A 86 -10.64 -9.02 11.88
CA PRO A 86 -10.77 -7.57 11.72
C PRO A 86 -11.44 -6.88 12.93
N LYS A 87 -11.93 -7.65 13.91
CA LYS A 87 -12.60 -7.12 15.09
C LYS A 87 -12.17 -7.81 16.38
N TYR A 88 -11.81 -7.00 17.38
CA TYR A 88 -11.50 -7.44 18.74
C TYR A 88 -12.47 -6.84 19.73
N VAL A 89 -12.81 -7.60 20.77
CA VAL A 89 -13.62 -7.13 21.90
C VAL A 89 -12.82 -7.40 23.17
N TYR A 90 -12.63 -6.37 23.99
CA TYR A 90 -11.95 -6.45 25.27
C TYR A 90 -12.92 -6.06 26.40
N GLU A 91 -12.97 -6.89 27.43
CA GLU A 91 -13.77 -6.61 28.62
C GLU A 91 -12.90 -5.88 29.64
N ILE A 92 -13.29 -4.66 30.02
CA ILE A 92 -12.60 -3.89 31.07
C ILE A 92 -13.45 -3.97 32.34
N ASN A 93 -12.88 -4.52 33.42
CA ASN A 93 -13.52 -4.65 34.73
C ASN A 93 -13.75 -3.28 35.40
N LYS A 94 -14.65 -3.23 36.41
CA LYS A 94 -14.94 -2.02 37.20
C LYS A 94 -13.70 -1.36 37.83
N ASP A 95 -12.63 -2.12 38.05
CA ASP A 95 -11.35 -1.64 38.57
C ASP A 95 -10.55 -0.79 37.56
N ARG A 96 -11.05 -0.63 36.33
CA ARG A 96 -10.45 0.16 35.23
C ARG A 96 -8.97 -0.09 34.99
N LYS A 97 -8.48 -1.31 35.24
CA LYS A 97 -7.10 -1.67 34.94
C LYS A 97 -6.86 -1.46 33.44
N PRO A 98 -5.91 -0.58 33.05
CA PRO A 98 -5.68 -0.32 31.64
C PRO A 98 -5.24 -1.61 30.93
N VAL A 99 -5.78 -1.85 29.74
CA VAL A 99 -5.37 -2.97 28.89
C VAL A 99 -4.46 -2.45 27.80
N ASP A 100 -3.21 -2.89 27.80
CA ASP A 100 -2.24 -2.52 26.78
C ASP A 100 -2.36 -3.44 25.56
N ILE A 101 -2.48 -2.83 24.39
CA ILE A 101 -2.53 -3.51 23.09
C ILE A 101 -1.28 -3.18 22.31
N ILE A 102 -0.60 -4.22 21.85
CA ILE A 102 0.59 -4.11 21.03
C ILE A 102 0.17 -4.15 19.55
N VAL A 103 0.41 -3.04 18.86
CA VAL A 103 0.21 -2.87 17.42
C VAL A 103 1.57 -3.02 16.75
N SER A 104 1.73 -3.99 15.87
CA SER A 104 2.98 -4.22 15.14
C SER A 104 2.73 -4.27 13.64
N TRP A 105 3.61 -3.63 12.87
CA TRP A 105 3.49 -3.55 11.42
C TRP A 105 4.84 -3.76 10.73
N LYS A 106 4.79 -4.25 9.50
CA LYS A 106 5.89 -4.26 8.56
C LYS A 106 5.39 -4.02 7.16
N VAL A 107 6.01 -3.06 6.50
CA VAL A 107 5.80 -2.70 5.10
C VAL A 107 6.98 -3.22 4.29
N GLY A 108 6.74 -3.66 3.06
CA GLY A 108 7.79 -4.15 2.16
C GLY A 108 8.73 -3.02 1.73
N ASP A 109 9.92 -3.41 1.25
CA ASP A 109 10.92 -2.47 0.76
C ASP A 109 10.39 -1.72 -0.48
N GLY A 110 9.97 -0.47 -0.27
CA GLY A 110 9.59 0.45 -1.32
C GLY A 110 10.47 1.70 -1.25
N GLU A 111 11.03 2.12 -2.39
CA GLU A 111 11.62 3.45 -2.50
C GLU A 111 10.51 4.50 -2.25
N ASP A 112 10.79 5.48 -1.41
CA ASP A 112 9.89 6.62 -1.14
C ASP A 112 8.47 6.23 -0.66
N ILE A 113 8.37 5.34 0.33
CA ILE A 113 7.09 4.99 0.98
C ILE A 113 6.78 5.90 2.18
N LYS A 114 5.55 6.41 2.23
CA LYS A 114 4.97 7.07 3.41
C LYS A 114 4.09 6.08 4.15
N VAL A 115 4.36 5.87 5.44
CA VAL A 115 3.60 4.98 6.32
C VAL A 115 2.92 5.80 7.42
N GLU A 116 1.61 5.64 7.53
CA GLU A 116 0.76 6.30 8.52
C GLU A 116 -0.01 5.24 9.32
N LEU A 117 -0.02 5.38 10.64
CA LEU A 117 -0.72 4.50 11.56
C LEU A 117 -1.72 5.32 12.37
N LEU A 118 -3.01 5.19 12.08
CA LEU A 118 -4.07 5.88 12.84
C LEU A 118 -4.38 5.12 14.13
N PRO A 119 -4.56 5.82 15.28
CA PRO A 119 -4.57 7.28 15.46
C PRO A 119 -3.19 7.92 15.76
N PHE A 120 -2.11 7.15 15.68
CA PHE A 120 -0.75 7.61 16.03
C PHE A 120 -0.11 8.58 15.02
N GLY A 121 -0.65 8.68 13.81
CA GLY A 121 -0.14 9.52 12.72
C GLY A 121 1.02 8.88 11.96
N ASP A 122 1.92 9.72 11.44
CA ASP A 122 3.05 9.27 10.62
C ASP A 122 4.08 8.48 11.45
N VAL A 123 4.54 7.34 10.92
CA VAL A 123 5.55 6.49 11.57
C VAL A 123 6.88 6.57 10.82
N GLN A 124 7.97 6.79 11.55
CA GLN A 124 9.30 7.02 10.96
C GLN A 124 9.93 5.78 10.29
N LYS A 125 9.43 4.57 10.60
CA LYS A 125 10.01 3.31 10.14
C LYS A 125 8.96 2.43 9.46
N PRO A 126 9.32 1.72 8.39
CA PRO A 126 8.41 0.79 7.70
C PRO A 126 8.10 -0.46 8.53
N GLU A 127 8.91 -0.74 9.55
CA GLU A 127 8.68 -1.79 10.54
C GLU A 127 8.75 -1.20 11.94
N GLY A 128 7.81 -1.59 12.80
CA GLY A 128 7.75 -1.05 14.16
C GLY A 128 6.66 -1.65 15.03
N THR A 129 6.61 -1.14 16.26
CA THR A 129 5.64 -1.53 17.27
C THR A 129 5.18 -0.31 18.06
N LYS A 130 3.89 -0.24 18.39
CA LYS A 130 3.26 0.78 19.22
C LYS A 130 2.34 0.15 20.24
N THR A 131 2.33 0.72 21.44
CA THR A 131 1.42 0.30 22.51
C THR A 131 0.24 1.27 22.56
N LEU A 132 -0.98 0.73 22.55
CA LEU A 132 -2.23 1.46 22.75
C LEU A 132 -2.83 1.01 24.09
N THR A 133 -2.99 1.95 25.02
CA THR A 133 -3.60 1.67 26.33
C THR A 133 -5.10 1.95 26.29
N LEU A 134 -5.92 0.90 26.48
CA LEU A 134 -7.37 1.00 26.60
C LEU A 134 -7.75 1.24 28.06
N SER A 135 -8.40 2.37 28.36
CA SER A 135 -8.71 2.77 29.74
C SER A 135 -10.20 3.06 30.01
N LYS A 136 -11.06 3.12 28.98
CA LYS A 136 -12.47 3.49 29.12
C LYS A 136 -13.40 2.52 28.37
N PRO A 137 -14.38 1.88 29.06
CA PRO A 137 -15.54 1.25 28.44
C PRO A 137 -16.83 2.11 28.62
N PRO A 138 -17.84 1.97 27.74
CA PRO A 138 -17.76 1.36 26.43
C PRO A 138 -17.02 2.28 25.45
N SER A 139 -16.14 1.73 24.62
CA SER A 139 -15.47 2.49 23.54
C SER A 139 -15.29 1.63 22.31
N SER A 140 -15.25 2.25 21.14
CA SER A 140 -14.88 1.59 19.89
C SER A 140 -13.81 2.43 19.22
N ILE A 141 -12.68 1.81 18.89
CA ILE A 141 -11.56 2.46 18.22
C ILE A 141 -11.16 1.66 16.99
N THR A 142 -10.96 2.36 15.88
CA THR A 142 -10.43 1.77 14.65
C THR A 142 -8.95 2.11 14.55
N ILE A 143 -8.10 1.09 14.44
CA ILE A 143 -6.69 1.24 14.13
C ILE A 143 -6.52 0.95 12.64
N ALA A 144 -5.84 1.82 11.92
CA ALA A 144 -5.60 1.65 10.48
C ALA A 144 -4.15 1.91 10.13
N LEU A 145 -3.55 1.01 9.34
CA LEU A 145 -2.26 1.18 8.72
C LEU A 145 -2.46 1.57 7.25
N ARG A 146 -1.98 2.74 6.86
CA ARG A 146 -2.02 3.27 5.50
C ARG A 146 -0.61 3.42 4.97
N VAL A 147 -0.36 2.88 3.78
CA VAL A 147 0.92 3.00 3.08
C VAL A 147 0.68 3.66 1.75
N THR A 148 1.48 4.68 1.42
CA THR A 148 1.40 5.45 0.17
C THR A 148 2.77 5.47 -0.51
N ASN A 149 2.87 5.16 -1.81
CA ASN A 149 4.11 5.35 -2.56
C ASN A 149 4.15 6.73 -3.25
N LYS A 150 5.30 7.08 -3.83
CA LYS A 150 5.49 8.32 -4.61
C LYS A 150 4.54 8.47 -5.80
N ALA A 151 4.04 7.36 -6.36
CA ALA A 151 3.06 7.39 -7.44
C ALA A 151 1.63 7.68 -6.96
N GLY A 152 1.41 7.75 -5.64
CA GLY A 152 0.10 7.98 -5.04
C GLY A 152 -0.74 6.70 -4.88
N GLU A 153 -0.19 5.52 -5.20
CA GLU A 153 -0.82 4.25 -4.91
C GLU A 153 -0.88 4.05 -3.39
N GLN A 154 -2.02 3.55 -2.90
CA GLN A 154 -2.25 3.37 -1.47
C GLN A 154 -2.79 1.98 -1.15
N LYS A 155 -2.28 1.41 -0.05
CA LYS A 155 -2.82 0.22 0.57
C LYS A 155 -3.19 0.52 2.02
N MET A 156 -4.36 0.04 2.44
CA MET A 156 -4.88 0.27 3.79
C MET A 156 -5.36 -1.04 4.40
N GLN A 157 -5.00 -1.28 5.66
CA GLN A 157 -5.57 -2.34 6.49
C GLN A 157 -6.07 -1.74 7.80
N SER A 158 -7.23 -2.18 8.28
CA SER A 158 -7.83 -1.66 9.48
C SER A 158 -8.43 -2.75 10.36
N VAL A 159 -8.52 -2.46 11.65
CA VAL A 159 -9.07 -3.33 12.69
C VAL A 159 -9.87 -2.50 13.68
N THR A 160 -11.04 -2.99 14.05
CA THR A 160 -11.87 -2.37 15.09
C THR A 160 -11.65 -3.06 16.42
N ILE A 161 -11.52 -2.27 17.48
CA ILE A 161 -11.36 -2.72 18.85
C ILE A 161 -12.47 -2.12 19.68
N ASP A 162 -13.36 -2.97 20.15
CA ASP A 162 -14.44 -2.58 21.06
C ASP A 162 -14.02 -2.89 22.50
N THR A 163 -14.29 -1.97 23.41
CA THR A 163 -14.26 -2.21 24.85
C THR A 163 -15.67 -2.23 25.40
N VAL A 164 -15.98 -3.26 26.18
CA VAL A 164 -17.27 -3.40 26.85
C VAL A 164 -17.06 -3.41 28.36
N GLU A 165 -18.09 -2.96 29.09
CA GLU A 165 -18.10 -3.04 30.55
C GLU A 165 -18.50 -4.45 30.98
N PHE A 166 -17.71 -5.05 31.87
CA PHE A 166 -18.00 -6.37 32.41
C PHE A 166 -19.22 -6.32 33.35
N SER A 167 -20.37 -6.83 32.88
CA SER A 167 -21.62 -6.88 33.64
C SER A 167 -21.91 -8.31 34.10
N ARG A 168 -21.58 -8.66 35.37
CA ARG A 168 -22.11 -9.89 35.98
C ARG A 168 -23.59 -9.68 36.34
N LEU A 169 -24.50 -9.93 35.39
CA LEU A 169 -25.92 -10.14 35.71
C LEU A 169 -26.44 -11.40 35.00
N THR A 170 -25.76 -12.52 35.20
CA THR A 170 -26.36 -13.85 35.00
C THR A 170 -25.54 -14.92 35.71
N GLN A 171 -25.63 -14.94 37.04
CA GLN A 171 -25.49 -16.21 37.74
C GLN A 171 -26.89 -16.83 37.75
N PRO A 172 -27.08 -18.08 37.26
CA PRO A 172 -28.30 -18.82 37.56
C PRO A 172 -28.40 -18.89 39.07
N GLN A 173 -29.40 -18.23 39.66
CA GLN A 173 -29.70 -18.40 41.07
C GLN A 173 -30.09 -19.86 41.27
N THR A 174 -29.20 -20.64 41.89
CA THR A 174 -29.57 -21.92 42.49
C THR A 174 -30.64 -21.64 43.54
N PRO A 175 -31.85 -22.25 43.47
CA PRO A 175 -32.86 -22.07 44.50
C PRO A 175 -32.37 -22.74 45.79
N THR A 176 -32.17 -21.95 46.83
CA THR A 176 -31.91 -22.45 48.18
C THR A 176 -33.14 -23.21 48.69
N PRO A 177 -33.02 -24.46 49.18
CA PRO A 177 -34.12 -25.20 49.78
C PRO A 177 -34.27 -24.82 51.27
N GLY A 178 -35.49 -24.43 51.69
CA GLY A 178 -35.86 -24.45 53.11
C GLY A 178 -36.92 -23.43 53.53
N GLY A 179 -38.12 -23.91 53.83
CA GLY A 179 -39.15 -23.14 54.55
C GLY A 179 -40.58 -23.59 54.27
N THR A 180 -41.11 -24.48 55.12
CA THR A 180 -42.39 -25.17 54.99
C THR A 180 -43.58 -24.34 55.53
N ALA A 181 -44.58 -24.08 54.66
CA ALA A 181 -46.06 -24.02 54.86
C ALA A 181 -46.70 -22.91 55.77
N PRO A 182 -48.06 -22.68 55.76
CA PRO A 182 -49.16 -23.30 55.00
C PRO A 182 -50.27 -22.37 54.40
N GLY A 183 -51.03 -22.89 53.42
CA GLY A 183 -52.51 -22.79 53.39
C GLY A 183 -53.20 -21.70 52.56
N GLY A 184 -53.93 -22.11 51.50
CA GLY A 184 -54.98 -21.31 50.84
C GLY A 184 -55.37 -21.81 49.45
N THR A 185 -56.40 -22.66 49.36
CA THR A 185 -57.01 -23.23 48.14
C THR A 185 -57.84 -22.19 47.33
N PRO A 186 -58.15 -22.44 46.03
CA PRO A 186 -58.56 -21.44 45.04
C PRO A 186 -60.08 -21.36 44.80
N PRO A 187 -60.55 -20.34 44.06
CA PRO A 187 -61.66 -20.49 43.11
C PRO A 187 -61.19 -20.05 41.70
N GLY A 188 -61.47 -20.75 40.60
CA GLY A 188 -62.77 -21.26 40.17
C GLY A 188 -63.39 -20.26 39.19
N GLY A 189 -63.12 -20.40 37.88
CA GLY A 189 -63.68 -19.52 36.85
C GLY A 189 -63.38 -20.01 35.43
N SER A 190 -64.36 -20.71 34.85
CA SER A 190 -64.37 -21.30 33.51
C SER A 190 -64.38 -20.27 32.37
N ALA A 191 -63.81 -20.66 31.23
CA ALA A 191 -63.84 -19.97 29.93
C ALA A 191 -65.26 -19.81 29.36
N PRO A 192 -65.47 -18.99 28.30
CA PRO A 192 -65.47 -19.61 26.97
C PRO A 192 -65.01 -18.72 25.79
N GLY A 193 -64.43 -19.41 24.78
CA GLY A 193 -64.85 -19.30 23.38
C GLY A 193 -64.42 -18.08 22.55
N GLY A 194 -63.45 -18.28 21.66
CA GLY A 194 -63.19 -17.37 20.55
C GLY A 194 -62.33 -18.04 19.47
N SER A 195 -62.97 -18.56 18.44
CA SER A 195 -62.41 -19.29 17.31
C SER A 195 -61.45 -18.45 16.45
N ALA A 196 -60.40 -19.10 15.93
CA ALA A 196 -59.56 -18.61 14.82
C ALA A 196 -60.38 -18.51 13.51
N PRO A 197 -59.92 -17.79 12.46
CA PRO A 197 -58.93 -18.41 11.55
C PRO A 197 -57.99 -17.46 10.78
N GLY A 198 -56.87 -18.04 10.32
CA GLY A 198 -56.41 -17.87 8.93
C GLY A 198 -55.41 -16.75 8.63
N GLY A 199 -54.16 -17.14 8.32
CA GLY A 199 -53.17 -16.26 7.73
C GLY A 199 -51.89 -17.01 7.35
N SER A 200 -51.88 -17.54 6.13
CA SER A 200 -50.86 -18.37 5.51
C SER A 200 -49.45 -17.74 5.47
N ALA A 201 -48.41 -18.53 5.76
CA ALA A 201 -47.06 -18.37 5.19
C ALA A 201 -47.03 -18.98 3.76
N PRO A 202 -45.96 -18.94 2.94
CA PRO A 202 -44.60 -18.40 3.13
C PRO A 202 -44.09 -17.57 1.90
N GLY A 203 -42.90 -16.98 1.98
CA GLY A 203 -42.30 -16.30 0.83
C GLY A 203 -40.79 -16.10 0.97
N GLY A 204 -40.04 -17.21 0.93
CA GLY A 204 -38.60 -17.16 0.68
C GLY A 204 -38.33 -16.87 -0.80
N ALA A 205 -37.44 -15.92 -1.09
CA ALA A 205 -36.82 -15.78 -2.40
C ALA A 205 -35.30 -15.80 -2.20
N ALA A 206 -34.71 -16.92 -2.57
CA ALA A 206 -33.28 -17.05 -2.85
C ALA A 206 -32.93 -16.35 -4.18
N PRO A 207 -31.67 -15.95 -4.40
CA PRO A 207 -31.22 -15.29 -5.61
C PRO A 207 -30.71 -16.30 -6.66
N SER A 208 -30.92 -16.00 -7.96
CA SER A 208 -30.11 -16.46 -9.11
C SER A 208 -30.81 -16.07 -10.43
N PRO A 209 -30.15 -16.12 -11.62
CA PRO A 209 -28.72 -15.99 -11.95
C PRO A 209 -28.48 -14.98 -13.11
N SER A 210 -27.21 -14.83 -13.47
CA SER A 210 -26.64 -14.03 -14.55
C SER A 210 -27.29 -14.20 -15.93
N ASN A 211 -27.38 -13.09 -16.69
CA ASN A 211 -27.50 -13.13 -18.16
C ASN A 211 -26.47 -12.15 -18.76
N PRO A 212 -25.51 -12.61 -19.59
CA PRO A 212 -24.51 -11.76 -20.23
C PRO A 212 -24.95 -11.48 -21.67
N ASP A 213 -25.79 -10.46 -21.89
CA ASP A 213 -25.93 -9.86 -23.23
C ASP A 213 -26.79 -8.59 -23.16
N ARG A 214 -26.12 -7.44 -23.01
CA ARG A 214 -26.69 -6.18 -23.47
C ARG A 214 -25.57 -5.18 -23.74
N LEU A 215 -25.18 -5.11 -25.01
CA LEU A 215 -24.42 -4.00 -25.57
C LEU A 215 -25.26 -2.73 -25.40
N SER A 216 -24.75 -1.74 -24.66
CA SER A 216 -25.32 -0.39 -24.64
C SER A 216 -24.90 0.34 -25.92
N PRO A 217 -25.82 1.00 -26.65
CA PRO A 217 -25.47 1.89 -27.74
C PRO A 217 -24.69 3.12 -27.23
N ILE A 218 -23.60 3.44 -27.92
CA ILE A 218 -22.79 4.64 -27.73
C ILE A 218 -23.62 5.85 -28.21
N GLU A 219 -23.98 6.75 -27.30
CA GLU A 219 -24.45 8.10 -27.64
C GLU A 219 -23.28 8.90 -28.27
N LEU A 220 -23.47 9.34 -29.51
CA LEU A 220 -22.60 10.30 -30.19
C LEU A 220 -22.99 11.73 -29.80
N PRO A 221 -22.04 12.65 -29.56
CA PRO A 221 -22.35 14.04 -29.27
C PRO A 221 -22.80 14.81 -30.52
N PRO A 222 -23.65 15.85 -30.36
CA PRO A 222 -24.14 16.65 -31.48
C PRO A 222 -23.04 17.55 -32.06
N LYS A 223 -23.01 17.66 -33.39
CA LYS A 223 -22.22 18.65 -34.13
C LYS A 223 -22.91 20.02 -34.05
N ALA A 224 -22.14 21.05 -33.76
CA ALA A 224 -22.55 22.44 -33.92
C ALA A 224 -22.43 22.86 -35.39
N ASP A 225 -23.44 23.57 -35.88
CA ASP A 225 -23.41 24.40 -37.11
C ASP A 225 -22.50 25.62 -36.92
#